data_AF-A0A934FJH5-F1
#
_entry.id   AF-A0A934FJH5-F1
#
_cell.length_a   1.000
_cell.length_b   1.000
_cell.length_c   1.000
_cell.angle_alpha   90.00
_cell.angle_beta   90.00
_cell.angle_gamma   90.00
#
_symmetry.space_group_name_H-M   'P 1'
#
loop_
_entity.id
_entity.type
_entity.pdbx_description
1 polymer ?
#
loop_
_entity_poly.entity_id
_entity_poly.type
_entity_poly.pdbx_seq_one_letter_code
_entity_poly.pdbx_strand_id
1 'polypeptide(L)'
;MSSCTAFDLTPVLEWVENYFRERRLREVARQHAERLRVLMDRLRGLLPDAEVFEKSLELTLKRADAMVHLGDIGGAVVLLDAEIADLHNQIKLIEERLERRVRDLQRRFHGLAARTGALRAGAARLETFVQAAVSADWPAAERDRLLARTREAQGQIAAPTAPAADLSAEGVRRLEEAEAEFTAAELALVTAQSELEKELAATQKRLLSEKLGLAQHRTVTIAEFLAKNPNPAAVQPEADEDLMAEKLDALLAKIGVLQDTAGWADLMRRADLVRAEEEVPRRRSLYEGLVLEASRRLKELRAVEQWLLGVDELLADAAPFAGTAVDAIVAELRELRRAGRAVDLAPWRARLAETQASERTRMERERKRQAVLESLAELGYEAHEGMGTALVQAGKLVLRKPGETDYAVEIVTNRDLSMLQTEVIRYGDAEAATEQERLRDHEHEVKWCSAHDALRDKLAKRGLTSSVKLHIPAGTKPVRVVRSDKAAPAARAKAKPGQMKGA
;
A
#
# COMPACT_ATOMS: atom_id res chain seq x y z
N MET A 1 -60.35 -58.21 17.12
CA MET A 1 -59.45 -57.16 17.63
C MET A 1 -58.81 -56.48 16.42
N SER A 2 -59.40 -55.37 15.97
CA SER A 2 -58.95 -54.65 14.78
C SER A 2 -57.88 -53.64 15.18
N SER A 3 -56.69 -53.73 14.59
CA SER A 3 -55.64 -52.74 14.78
C SER A 3 -55.93 -51.51 13.92
N CYS A 4 -56.20 -50.37 14.56
CA CYS A 4 -56.13 -49.07 13.89
C CYS A 4 -54.66 -48.72 13.65
N THR A 5 -54.23 -48.79 12.39
CA THR A 5 -53.00 -48.15 11.93
C THR A 5 -53.20 -46.64 11.95
N ALA A 6 -52.45 -45.94 12.80
CA ALA A 6 -52.36 -44.48 12.76
C ALA A 6 -51.75 -44.06 11.41
N PHE A 7 -52.45 -43.20 10.67
CA PHE A 7 -51.93 -42.59 9.44
C PHE A 7 -50.88 -41.55 9.82
N ASP A 8 -49.66 -41.74 9.33
CA ASP A 8 -48.57 -40.80 9.51
C ASP A 8 -48.78 -39.58 8.59
N LEU A 9 -49.16 -38.44 9.18
CA LEU A 9 -49.44 -37.19 8.47
C LEU A 9 -48.19 -36.31 8.27
N THR A 10 -47.05 -36.74 8.79
CA THR A 10 -45.78 -36.00 8.72
C THR A 10 -45.35 -35.65 7.28
N PRO A 11 -45.50 -36.53 6.26
CA PRO A 11 -45.16 -36.20 4.88
C PRO A 11 -46.03 -35.09 4.26
N VAL A 12 -47.29 -35.00 4.68
CA VAL A 12 -48.23 -33.99 4.19
C VAL A 12 -47.90 -32.62 4.79
N LEU A 13 -47.51 -32.59 6.07
CA LEU A 13 -47.07 -31.36 6.73
C LEU A 13 -45.77 -30.82 6.12
N GLU A 14 -44.78 -31.68 5.88
CA GLU A 14 -43.53 -31.29 5.21
C GLU A 14 -43.76 -30.79 3.78
N TRP A 15 -44.68 -31.41 3.03
CA TRP A 15 -45.03 -30.97 1.68
C TRP A 15 -45.69 -29.58 1.69
N VAL A 16 -46.63 -29.34 2.62
CA VAL A 16 -47.30 -28.05 2.76
C VAL A 16 -46.31 -26.95 3.19
N GLU A 17 -45.42 -27.23 4.14
CA GLU A 17 -44.38 -26.27 4.56
C GLU A 17 -43.42 -25.93 3.43
N ASN A 18 -42.96 -26.94 2.69
CA ASN A 18 -42.06 -26.74 1.55
C ASN A 18 -42.73 -25.95 0.41
N TYR A 19 -44.02 -26.20 0.14
CA TYR A 19 -44.79 -25.44 -0.85
C TYR A 19 -44.91 -23.95 -0.48
N PHE A 20 -45.25 -23.63 0.78
CA PHE A 20 -45.33 -22.24 1.22
C PHE A 20 -43.96 -21.55 1.25
N ARG A 21 -42.92 -22.30 1.64
CA ARG A 21 -41.54 -21.80 1.64
C ARG A 21 -41.08 -21.46 0.23
N GLU A 22 -41.29 -22.35 -0.73
CA GLU A 22 -40.97 -22.14 -2.14
C GLU A 22 -41.68 -20.89 -2.70
N ARG A 23 -42.98 -20.74 -2.43
CA ARG A 23 -43.75 -19.57 -2.88
C ARG A 23 -43.21 -18.26 -2.28
N ARG A 24 -42.79 -18.28 -1.02
CA ARG A 24 -42.17 -17.13 -0.35
C ARG A 24 -40.82 -16.78 -0.97
N LEU A 25 -39.99 -17.79 -1.27
CA LEU A 25 -38.69 -17.59 -1.90
C LEU A 25 -38.82 -17.03 -3.31
N ARG A 26 -39.78 -17.51 -4.11
CA ARG A 26 -40.07 -16.93 -5.43
C ARG A 26 -40.41 -15.45 -5.35
N GLU A 27 -41.23 -15.06 -4.38
CA GLU A 27 -41.62 -13.66 -4.19
C GLU A 27 -40.42 -12.80 -3.76
N VAL A 28 -39.59 -13.30 -2.84
CA VAL A 28 -38.36 -12.63 -2.41
C VAL A 28 -37.37 -12.48 -3.58
N ALA A 29 -37.19 -13.52 -4.40
CA ALA A 29 -36.35 -13.46 -5.59
C ALA A 29 -36.84 -12.41 -6.59
N ARG A 30 -38.16 -12.32 -6.83
CA ARG A 30 -38.76 -11.27 -7.67
C ARG A 30 -38.54 -9.87 -7.13
N GLN A 31 -38.71 -9.66 -5.82
CA GLN A 31 -38.47 -8.37 -5.19
C GLN A 31 -37.00 -7.95 -5.28
N HIS A 32 -36.07 -8.89 -5.10
CA HIS A 32 -34.64 -8.63 -5.30
C HIS A 32 -34.30 -8.33 -6.76
N ALA A 33 -34.91 -9.03 -7.71
CA ALA A 33 -34.74 -8.77 -9.14
C ALA A 33 -35.24 -7.38 -9.53
N GLU A 34 -36.40 -6.96 -9.03
CA GLU A 34 -36.96 -5.63 -9.30
C GLU A 34 -36.10 -4.54 -8.66
N ARG A 35 -35.62 -4.76 -7.43
CA ARG A 35 -34.68 -3.84 -6.77
C ARG A 35 -33.37 -3.72 -7.54
N LEU A 36 -32.83 -4.84 -8.04
CA LEU A 36 -31.69 -4.84 -8.94
C LEU A 36 -31.99 -4.04 -10.20
N ARG A 37 -33.11 -4.29 -10.87
CA ARG A 37 -33.53 -3.58 -12.08
C ARG A 37 -33.55 -2.06 -11.87
N VAL A 38 -34.16 -1.59 -10.77
CA VAL A 38 -34.18 -0.16 -10.41
C VAL A 38 -32.78 0.39 -10.14
N LEU A 39 -31.92 -0.36 -9.44
CA LEU A 39 -30.52 0.02 -9.24
C LEU A 39 -29.75 0.07 -10.56
N MET A 40 -30.01 -0.87 -11.47
CA MET A 40 -29.37 -0.98 -12.77
C MET A 40 -29.83 0.12 -13.74
N ASP A 41 -31.12 0.48 -13.73
CA ASP A 41 -31.64 1.61 -14.51
C ASP A 41 -31.07 2.94 -14.01
N ARG A 42 -30.84 3.09 -12.70
CA ARG A 42 -30.09 4.23 -12.13
C ARG A 42 -28.62 4.23 -12.53
N LEU A 43 -28.07 3.06 -12.84
CA LEU A 43 -26.69 2.84 -13.27
C LEU A 43 -26.54 2.78 -14.79
N ARG A 44 -27.61 3.02 -15.57
CA ARG A 44 -27.58 2.91 -17.03
C ARG A 44 -26.60 3.94 -17.60
N GLY A 45 -25.45 3.44 -18.05
CA GLY A 45 -24.28 4.22 -18.49
C GLY A 45 -22.97 3.87 -17.77
N LEU A 46 -22.98 3.16 -16.65
CA LEU A 46 -21.78 2.86 -15.84
C LEU A 46 -21.35 1.38 -15.79
N LEU A 47 -22.25 0.43 -16.08
CA LEU A 47 -21.94 -1.01 -16.04
C LEU A 47 -22.65 -1.78 -17.17
N PRO A 48 -21.93 -2.58 -18.00
CA PRO A 48 -22.49 -3.28 -19.16
C PRO A 48 -23.15 -4.64 -18.87
N ASP A 49 -23.17 -5.14 -17.63
CA ASP A 49 -23.52 -6.55 -17.35
C ASP A 49 -25.01 -6.81 -16.99
N ALA A 50 -25.88 -5.80 -17.09
CA ALA A 50 -27.30 -5.89 -16.68
C ALA A 50 -28.09 -7.04 -17.32
N GLU A 51 -27.95 -7.19 -18.63
CA GLU A 51 -28.76 -8.13 -19.41
C GLU A 51 -28.38 -9.59 -19.15
N VAL A 52 -27.18 -9.85 -18.64
CA VAL A 52 -26.71 -11.19 -18.32
C VAL A 52 -27.40 -11.70 -17.06
N PHE A 53 -27.68 -10.82 -16.09
CA PHE A 53 -28.32 -11.17 -14.82
C PHE A 53 -29.80 -11.47 -14.96
N GLU A 54 -30.54 -10.66 -15.73
CA GLU A 54 -31.97 -10.89 -15.97
C GLU A 54 -32.20 -12.26 -16.64
N LYS A 55 -31.31 -12.62 -17.58
CA LYS A 55 -31.31 -13.94 -18.24
C LYS A 55 -30.93 -15.09 -17.30
N SER A 56 -29.98 -14.88 -16.40
CA SER A 56 -29.60 -15.89 -15.40
C SER A 56 -30.76 -16.20 -14.47
N LEU A 57 -31.39 -15.18 -13.89
CA LEU A 57 -32.51 -15.34 -12.97
C LEU A 57 -33.71 -16.04 -13.63
N GLU A 58 -34.07 -15.65 -14.85
CA GLU A 58 -35.13 -16.33 -15.61
C GLU A 58 -34.82 -17.81 -15.83
N LEU A 59 -33.56 -18.17 -16.08
CA LEU A 59 -33.13 -19.55 -16.25
C LEU A 59 -33.22 -20.33 -14.93
N THR A 60 -32.85 -19.71 -13.82
CA THR A 60 -32.92 -20.32 -12.47
C THR A 60 -34.37 -20.54 -12.04
N LEU A 61 -35.26 -19.58 -12.30
CA LEU A 61 -36.70 -19.71 -12.06
C LEU A 61 -37.32 -20.83 -12.90
N LYS A 62 -36.97 -20.93 -14.20
CA LYS A 62 -37.42 -22.03 -15.08
C LYS A 62 -36.93 -23.40 -14.60
N ARG A 63 -35.70 -23.49 -14.07
CA ARG A 63 -35.16 -24.73 -13.47
C ARG A 63 -35.89 -25.11 -12.19
N ALA A 64 -36.18 -24.14 -11.32
CA ALA A 64 -36.97 -24.37 -10.11
C ALA A 64 -38.38 -24.87 -10.46
N ASP A 65 -39.04 -24.27 -11.47
CA ASP A 65 -40.34 -24.75 -11.97
C ASP A 65 -40.28 -26.19 -12.47
N ALA A 66 -39.24 -26.56 -13.22
CA ALA A 66 -39.05 -27.91 -13.69
C ALA A 66 -38.86 -28.93 -12.54
N MET A 67 -38.12 -28.55 -11.48
CA MET A 67 -37.92 -29.40 -10.30
C MET A 67 -39.22 -29.62 -9.52
N VAL A 68 -40.05 -28.58 -9.39
CA VAL A 68 -41.36 -28.67 -8.75
C VAL A 68 -42.32 -29.57 -9.53
N HIS A 69 -42.32 -29.47 -10.86
CA HIS A 69 -43.11 -30.36 -11.72
C HIS A 69 -42.66 -31.83 -11.63
N LEU A 70 -41.39 -32.08 -11.30
CA LEU A 70 -40.84 -33.42 -11.07
C LEU A 70 -41.05 -33.92 -9.62
N GLY A 71 -41.66 -33.12 -8.74
CA GLY A 71 -41.92 -33.47 -7.35
C GLY A 71 -40.78 -33.18 -6.37
N ASP A 72 -39.67 -32.60 -6.83
CA ASP A 72 -38.51 -32.22 -6.01
C ASP A 72 -38.61 -30.78 -5.50
N ILE A 73 -39.55 -30.55 -4.58
CA ILE A 73 -39.77 -29.23 -3.98
C ILE A 73 -38.58 -28.82 -3.09
N GLY A 74 -37.93 -29.79 -2.42
CA GLY A 74 -36.75 -29.54 -1.60
C GLY A 74 -35.56 -29.02 -2.42
N GLY A 75 -35.28 -29.65 -3.57
CA GLY A 75 -34.25 -29.19 -4.51
C GLY A 75 -34.55 -27.80 -5.08
N ALA A 76 -35.82 -27.52 -5.41
CA ALA A 76 -36.23 -26.19 -5.87
C ALA A 76 -36.04 -25.11 -4.80
N VAL A 77 -36.34 -25.39 -3.53
CA VAL A 77 -36.11 -24.48 -2.40
C VAL A 77 -34.63 -24.18 -2.20
N VAL A 78 -33.76 -25.21 -2.23
CA VAL A 78 -32.30 -25.03 -2.08
C VAL A 78 -31.72 -24.21 -3.23
N LEU A 79 -32.16 -24.46 -4.47
CA LEU A 79 -31.73 -23.70 -5.64
C LEU A 79 -32.12 -22.22 -5.53
N LEU A 80 -33.36 -21.92 -5.10
CA LEU A 80 -33.84 -20.54 -4.93
C LEU A 80 -33.14 -19.82 -3.76
N ASP A 81 -32.91 -20.51 -2.63
CA ASP A 81 -32.17 -19.94 -1.48
C ASP A 81 -30.74 -19.56 -1.88
N ALA A 82 -30.06 -20.41 -2.66
CA ALA A 82 -28.71 -20.14 -3.17
C ALA A 82 -28.68 -18.93 -4.12
N GLU A 83 -29.63 -18.86 -5.06
CA GLU A 83 -29.73 -17.74 -5.99
C GLU A 83 -30.04 -16.42 -5.27
N ILE A 84 -30.96 -16.43 -4.30
CA ILE A 84 -31.28 -15.24 -3.49
C ILE A 84 -30.06 -14.75 -2.71
N ALA A 85 -29.28 -15.66 -2.14
CA ALA A 85 -28.05 -15.30 -1.44
C ALA A 85 -27.01 -14.67 -2.38
N ASP A 86 -26.86 -15.21 -3.60
CA ASP A 86 -25.98 -14.63 -4.61
C ASP A 86 -26.44 -13.23 -5.05
N LEU A 87 -27.74 -13.07 -5.36
CA LEU A 87 -28.33 -11.77 -5.70
C LEU A 87 -28.14 -10.75 -4.58
N HIS A 88 -28.31 -11.16 -3.32
CA HIS A 88 -28.10 -10.27 -2.18
C HIS A 88 -26.65 -9.79 -2.07
N ASN A 89 -25.69 -10.69 -2.25
CA ASN A 89 -24.26 -10.35 -2.25
C ASN A 89 -23.89 -9.42 -3.40
N GLN A 90 -24.46 -9.67 -4.59
CA GLN A 90 -24.24 -8.82 -5.77
C GLN A 90 -24.85 -7.42 -5.59
N ILE A 91 -26.08 -7.32 -5.07
CA ILE A 91 -26.71 -6.02 -4.71
C ILE A 91 -25.79 -5.25 -3.79
N LYS A 92 -25.32 -5.88 -2.71
CA LYS A 92 -24.43 -5.24 -1.73
C LYS A 92 -23.14 -4.76 -2.37
N LEU A 93 -22.51 -5.59 -3.22
CA LEU A 93 -21.28 -5.23 -3.93
C LEU A 93 -21.49 -4.03 -4.86
N ILE A 94 -22.62 -3.99 -5.57
CA ILE A 94 -22.98 -2.88 -6.47
C ILE A 94 -23.26 -1.60 -5.67
N GLU A 95 -24.00 -1.69 -4.56
CA GLU A 95 -24.26 -0.57 -3.66
C GLU A 95 -22.94 0.01 -3.11
N GLU A 96 -22.03 -0.84 -2.63
CA GLU A 96 -20.70 -0.39 -2.17
C GLU A 96 -19.88 0.27 -3.28
N ARG A 97 -19.91 -0.27 -4.50
CA ARG A 97 -19.21 0.30 -5.66
C ARG A 97 -19.80 1.66 -6.05
N LEU A 98 -21.13 1.81 -6.01
CA LEU A 98 -21.82 3.06 -6.25
C LEU A 98 -21.44 4.11 -5.21
N GLU A 99 -21.48 3.77 -3.92
CA GLU A 99 -21.10 4.69 -2.85
C GLU A 99 -19.65 5.17 -2.97
N ARG A 100 -18.74 4.28 -3.37
CA ARG A 100 -17.34 4.65 -3.62
C ARG A 100 -17.24 5.60 -4.81
N ARG A 101 -17.95 5.33 -5.91
CA ARG A 101 -17.94 6.17 -7.12
C ARG A 101 -18.57 7.54 -6.88
N VAL A 102 -19.69 7.61 -6.14
CA VAL A 102 -20.33 8.88 -5.78
C VAL A 102 -19.41 9.70 -4.87
N ARG A 103 -18.77 9.09 -3.87
CA ARG A 103 -17.78 9.77 -3.03
C ARG A 103 -16.59 10.28 -3.84
N ASP A 104 -16.10 9.50 -4.80
CA ASP A 104 -15.01 9.90 -5.70
C ASP A 104 -15.41 11.10 -6.57
N LEU A 105 -16.57 11.04 -7.24
CA LEU A 105 -17.10 12.15 -8.04
C LEU A 105 -17.32 13.40 -7.20
N GLN A 106 -17.91 13.27 -6.01
CA GLN A 106 -18.08 14.40 -5.08
C GLN A 106 -16.73 15.02 -4.71
N ARG A 107 -15.70 14.21 -4.39
CA ARG A 107 -14.36 14.74 -4.11
C ARG A 107 -13.77 15.48 -5.30
N ARG A 108 -13.93 14.96 -6.52
CA ARG A 108 -13.46 15.60 -7.76
C ARG A 108 -14.17 16.94 -7.99
N PHE A 109 -15.50 17.00 -7.86
CA PHE A 109 -16.27 18.25 -7.94
C PHE A 109 -15.82 19.31 -6.92
N HIS A 110 -15.65 18.93 -5.65
CA HIS A 110 -15.17 19.86 -4.63
C HIS A 110 -13.71 20.29 -4.89
N GLY A 111 -12.89 19.39 -5.44
CA GLY A 111 -11.52 19.68 -5.84
C GLY A 111 -11.43 20.72 -6.96
N LEU A 112 -12.36 20.74 -7.91
CA LEU A 112 -12.37 21.71 -9.00
C LEU A 112 -12.50 23.16 -8.51
N ALA A 113 -13.36 23.42 -7.51
CA ALA A 113 -13.50 24.76 -6.94
C ALA A 113 -12.18 25.25 -6.31
N ALA A 114 -11.46 24.36 -5.62
CA ALA A 114 -10.14 24.67 -5.07
C ALA A 114 -9.10 24.93 -6.18
N ARG A 115 -9.13 24.13 -7.27
CA ARG A 115 -8.26 24.33 -8.44
C ARG A 115 -8.51 25.67 -9.14
N THR A 116 -9.77 26.11 -9.27
CA THR A 116 -10.10 27.44 -9.79
C THR A 116 -9.47 28.55 -8.93
N GLY A 117 -9.54 28.42 -7.59
CA GLY A 117 -8.90 29.35 -6.67
C GLY A 117 -7.38 29.38 -6.82
N ALA A 118 -6.76 28.19 -6.92
CA ALA A 118 -5.31 28.06 -7.12
C ALA A 118 -4.83 28.65 -8.45
N LEU A 119 -5.56 28.42 -9.55
CA LEU A 119 -5.25 28.99 -10.86
C LEU A 119 -5.32 30.52 -10.85
N ARG A 120 -6.37 31.10 -10.26
CA ARG A 120 -6.49 32.57 -10.12
C ARG A 120 -5.37 33.15 -9.26
N ALA A 121 -5.05 32.50 -8.14
CA ALA A 121 -3.94 32.90 -7.28
C ALA A 121 -2.58 32.77 -8.01
N GLY A 122 -2.37 31.71 -8.77
CA GLY A 122 -1.17 31.49 -9.58
C GLY A 122 -1.00 32.54 -10.67
N ALA A 123 -2.08 32.86 -11.39
CA ALA A 123 -2.08 33.93 -12.37
C ALA A 123 -1.78 35.30 -11.73
N ALA A 124 -2.37 35.62 -10.58
CA ALA A 124 -2.08 36.86 -9.85
C ALA A 124 -0.61 36.94 -9.38
N ARG A 125 -0.03 35.80 -8.94
CA ARG A 125 1.38 35.73 -8.50
C ARG A 125 2.38 36.01 -9.61
N LEU A 126 2.02 35.85 -10.89
CA LEU A 126 2.90 36.19 -12.01
C LEU A 126 3.31 37.66 -12.00
N GLU A 127 2.36 38.58 -11.76
CA GLU A 127 2.65 40.01 -11.72
C GLU A 127 3.53 40.35 -10.51
N THR A 128 3.26 39.77 -9.34
CA THR A 128 4.10 39.94 -8.15
C THR A 128 5.52 39.39 -8.37
N PHE A 129 5.65 38.26 -9.06
CA PHE A 129 6.95 37.66 -9.39
C PHE A 129 7.78 38.60 -10.28
N VAL A 130 7.20 39.15 -11.34
CA VAL A 130 7.91 40.10 -12.22
C VAL A 130 8.26 41.38 -11.48
N GLN A 131 7.33 41.93 -10.69
CA GLN A 131 7.61 43.13 -9.89
C GLN A 131 8.75 42.94 -8.89
N ALA A 132 8.87 41.76 -8.27
CA ALA A 132 9.96 41.45 -7.34
C ALA A 132 11.29 41.18 -8.05
N ALA A 133 11.25 40.60 -9.25
CA ALA A 133 12.46 40.19 -9.98
C ALA A 133 13.07 41.33 -10.81
N VAL A 134 12.28 42.36 -11.14
CA VAL A 134 12.75 43.57 -11.83
C VAL A 134 13.41 44.51 -10.83
N SER A 135 14.72 44.75 -11.00
CA SER A 135 15.45 45.72 -10.17
C SER A 135 15.03 47.17 -10.48
N ALA A 136 15.09 48.04 -9.47
CA ALA A 136 14.82 49.48 -9.60
C ALA A 136 15.76 50.15 -10.63
N ASP A 137 16.93 49.55 -10.89
CA ASP A 137 17.96 50.08 -11.80
C ASP A 137 17.71 49.72 -13.28
N TRP A 138 16.54 49.17 -13.62
CA TRP A 138 16.16 48.83 -15.00
C TRP A 138 15.49 50.03 -15.70
N PRO A 139 15.74 50.24 -17.01
CA PRO A 139 15.07 51.27 -17.79
C PRO A 139 13.54 51.15 -17.71
N ALA A 140 12.83 52.28 -17.56
CA ALA A 140 11.38 52.29 -17.41
C ALA A 140 10.65 51.58 -18.57
N ALA A 141 11.13 51.76 -19.81
CA ALA A 141 10.56 51.12 -21.01
C ALA A 141 10.57 49.58 -20.95
N GLU A 142 11.65 48.99 -20.44
CA GLU A 142 11.80 47.54 -20.30
C GLU A 142 10.92 46.98 -19.18
N ARG A 143 10.75 47.74 -18.09
CA ARG A 143 9.85 47.36 -17.00
C ARG A 143 8.40 47.35 -17.46
N ASP A 144 7.98 48.41 -18.14
CA ASP A 144 6.60 48.53 -18.64
C ASP A 144 6.28 47.46 -19.71
N ARG A 145 7.27 47.11 -20.55
CA ARG A 145 7.13 46.02 -21.52
C ARG A 145 6.89 44.66 -20.84
N LEU A 146 7.68 44.31 -19.82
CA LEU A 146 7.53 43.03 -19.12
C LEU A 146 6.22 42.97 -18.31
N LEU A 147 5.79 44.08 -17.71
CA LEU A 147 4.50 44.17 -17.03
C LEU A 147 3.33 44.03 -18.02
N ALA A 148 3.41 44.66 -19.20
CA ALA A 148 2.40 44.51 -20.24
C ALA A 148 2.31 43.06 -20.75
N ARG A 149 3.46 42.41 -20.95
CA ARG A 149 3.55 41.00 -21.36
C ARG A 149 2.97 40.05 -20.31
N THR A 150 3.20 40.37 -19.03
CA THR A 150 2.65 39.59 -17.91
C THR A 150 1.12 39.68 -17.87
N ARG A 151 0.56 40.87 -18.11
CA ARG A 151 -0.90 41.06 -18.18
C ARG A 151 -1.52 40.37 -19.40
N GLU A 152 -0.83 40.37 -20.53
CA GLU A 152 -1.23 39.61 -21.72
C GLU A 152 -1.28 38.10 -21.42
N ALA A 153 -0.24 37.56 -20.78
CA ALA A 153 -0.19 36.16 -20.37
C ALA A 153 -1.26 35.81 -19.32
N GLN A 154 -1.52 36.69 -18.36
CA GLN A 154 -2.63 36.54 -17.41
C GLN A 154 -4.00 36.51 -18.10
N GLY A 155 -4.21 37.35 -19.12
CA GLY A 155 -5.45 37.38 -19.89
C GLY A 155 -5.69 36.12 -20.71
N GLN A 156 -4.62 35.43 -21.12
CA GLN A 156 -4.69 34.14 -21.82
C GLN A 156 -5.00 32.96 -20.88
N ILE A 157 -4.70 33.09 -19.58
CA ILE A 157 -5.02 32.07 -18.56
C ILE A 157 -6.46 32.29 -18.09
N ALA A 158 -7.42 31.88 -18.91
CA ALA A 158 -8.83 31.87 -18.53
C ALA A 158 -9.09 30.77 -17.48
N ALA A 159 -9.47 31.15 -16.27
CA ALA A 159 -9.86 30.18 -15.24
C ALA A 159 -11.24 29.58 -15.58
N PRO A 160 -11.34 28.27 -15.88
CA PRO A 160 -12.61 27.63 -16.18
C PRO A 160 -13.57 27.76 -15.01
N THR A 161 -14.87 27.88 -15.30
CA THR A 161 -15.90 27.96 -14.26
C THR A 161 -16.26 26.55 -13.83
N ALA A 162 -16.14 26.25 -12.53
CA ALA A 162 -16.50 24.92 -12.03
C ALA A 162 -17.98 24.63 -12.33
N PRO A 163 -18.30 23.52 -13.04
CA PRO A 163 -19.69 23.15 -13.31
C PRO A 163 -20.41 22.81 -11.99
N ALA A 164 -21.72 23.07 -11.95
CA ALA A 164 -22.55 22.68 -10.81
C ALA A 164 -22.53 21.15 -10.64
N ALA A 165 -22.58 20.68 -9.39
CA ALA A 165 -22.57 19.26 -9.09
C ALA A 165 -23.83 18.59 -9.66
N ASP A 166 -23.65 17.84 -10.74
CA ASP A 166 -24.67 16.98 -11.34
C ASP A 166 -24.11 15.56 -11.44
N LEU A 167 -24.82 14.61 -10.80
CA LEU A 167 -24.45 13.19 -10.76
C LEU A 167 -25.07 12.40 -11.92
N SER A 168 -25.75 13.07 -12.86
CA SER A 168 -26.20 12.46 -14.11
C SER A 168 -25.02 12.03 -15.00
N ALA A 169 -25.25 11.10 -15.94
CA ALA A 169 -24.23 10.69 -16.90
C ALA A 169 -23.69 11.88 -17.73
N GLU A 170 -24.57 12.84 -18.03
CA GLU A 170 -24.23 14.09 -18.70
C GLU A 170 -23.38 15.00 -17.78
N GLY A 171 -23.70 15.05 -16.48
CA GLY A 171 -22.92 15.77 -15.47
C GLY A 171 -21.50 15.22 -15.29
N VAL A 172 -21.33 13.89 -15.35
CA VAL A 172 -20.00 13.24 -15.30
C VAL A 172 -19.18 13.57 -16.54
N ARG A 173 -19.79 13.60 -17.73
CA ARG A 173 -19.10 14.01 -18.96
C ARG A 173 -18.64 15.46 -18.90
N ARG A 174 -19.51 16.36 -18.45
CA ARG A 174 -19.15 17.77 -18.25
C ARG A 174 -18.05 17.96 -17.21
N LEU A 175 -18.00 17.11 -16.18
CA LEU A 175 -16.90 17.11 -15.20
C LEU A 175 -15.58 16.71 -15.87
N GLU A 176 -15.57 15.67 -16.69
CA GLU A 176 -14.36 15.21 -17.40
C GLU A 176 -13.86 16.26 -18.40
N GLU A 177 -14.77 16.89 -19.15
CA GLU A 177 -14.47 18.03 -20.03
C GLU A 177 -13.89 19.21 -19.24
N ALA A 178 -14.52 19.58 -18.13
CA ALA A 178 -14.00 20.65 -17.27
C ALA A 178 -12.62 20.32 -16.70
N GLU A 179 -12.38 19.07 -16.26
CA GLU A 179 -11.07 18.64 -15.78
C GLU A 179 -9.98 18.72 -16.86
N ALA A 180 -10.31 18.41 -18.11
CA ALA A 180 -9.41 18.58 -19.24
C ALA A 180 -9.10 20.07 -19.48
N GLU A 181 -10.11 20.94 -19.43
CA GLU A 181 -9.92 22.40 -19.51
C GLU A 181 -9.05 22.94 -18.36
N PHE A 182 -9.27 22.47 -17.13
CA PHE A 182 -8.42 22.84 -15.98
C PHE A 182 -6.98 22.41 -16.16
N THR A 183 -6.75 21.20 -16.68
CA THR A 183 -5.40 20.69 -16.94
C THR A 183 -4.70 21.49 -18.04
N ALA A 184 -5.42 21.89 -19.08
CA ALA A 184 -4.91 22.78 -20.12
C ALA A 184 -4.55 24.17 -19.56
N ALA A 185 -5.40 24.73 -18.70
CA ALA A 185 -5.15 26.03 -18.05
C ALA A 185 -3.94 25.99 -17.09
N GLU A 186 -3.76 24.90 -16.33
CA GLU A 186 -2.60 24.68 -15.46
C GLU A 186 -1.30 24.59 -16.29
N LEU A 187 -1.33 23.87 -17.41
CA LEU A 187 -0.19 23.79 -18.33
C LEU A 187 0.14 25.15 -18.97
N ALA A 188 -0.88 25.92 -19.34
CA ALA A 188 -0.70 27.27 -19.87
C ALA A 188 -0.04 28.21 -18.84
N LEU A 189 -0.45 28.13 -17.56
CA LEU A 189 0.17 28.90 -16.47
C LEU A 189 1.67 28.54 -16.30
N VAL A 190 2.01 27.26 -16.29
CA VAL A 190 3.41 26.81 -16.17
C VAL A 190 4.24 27.24 -17.37
N THR A 191 3.67 27.15 -18.58
CA THR A 191 4.34 27.57 -19.80
C THR A 191 4.61 29.08 -19.77
N ALA A 192 3.61 29.88 -19.43
CA ALA A 192 3.74 31.33 -19.28
C ALA A 192 4.78 31.72 -18.23
N GLN A 193 4.85 31.04 -17.08
CA GLN A 193 5.90 31.23 -16.07
C GLN A 193 7.29 31.02 -16.68
N SER A 194 7.49 29.90 -17.37
CA SER A 194 8.79 29.55 -17.95
C SER A 194 9.24 30.51 -19.05
N GLU A 195 8.31 31.04 -19.85
CA GLU A 195 8.61 32.02 -20.89
C GLU A 195 8.99 33.37 -20.28
N LEU A 196 8.27 33.81 -19.25
CA LEU A 196 8.59 35.02 -18.49
C LEU A 196 9.99 34.93 -17.85
N GLU A 197 10.34 33.80 -17.24
CA GLU A 197 11.66 33.58 -16.65
C GLU A 197 12.77 33.65 -17.70
N LYS A 198 12.56 33.04 -18.88
CA LYS A 198 13.52 33.11 -19.99
C LYS A 198 13.70 34.54 -20.49
N GLU A 199 12.61 35.28 -20.68
CA GLU A 199 12.66 36.68 -21.10
C GLU A 199 13.33 37.57 -20.04
N LEU A 200 13.07 37.33 -18.76
CA LEU A 200 13.70 38.05 -17.65
C LEU A 200 15.20 37.79 -17.61
N ALA A 201 15.62 36.52 -17.69
CA ALA A 201 17.04 36.14 -17.72
C ALA A 201 17.77 36.69 -18.95
N ALA A 202 17.12 36.67 -20.12
CA ALA A 202 17.67 37.25 -21.35
C ALA A 202 17.82 38.77 -21.24
N THR A 203 16.83 39.45 -20.68
CA THR A 203 16.85 40.90 -20.47
C THR A 203 17.91 41.29 -19.46
N GLN A 204 18.03 40.56 -18.34
CA GLN A 204 19.07 40.77 -17.34
C GLN A 204 20.46 40.56 -17.94
N LYS A 205 20.66 39.50 -18.73
CA LYS A 205 21.94 39.23 -19.42
C LYS A 205 22.30 40.36 -20.40
N ARG A 206 21.32 40.88 -21.16
CA ARG A 206 21.52 42.00 -22.08
C ARG A 206 21.91 43.27 -21.32
N LEU A 207 21.14 43.66 -20.31
CA LEU A 207 21.40 44.85 -19.50
C LEU A 207 22.73 44.75 -18.74
N LEU A 208 23.09 43.57 -18.24
CA LEU A 208 24.39 43.34 -17.61
C LEU A 208 25.53 43.45 -18.63
N SER A 209 25.37 42.92 -19.84
CA SER A 209 26.37 43.02 -20.91
C SER A 209 26.59 44.46 -21.38
N GLU A 210 25.52 45.25 -21.43
CA GLU A 210 25.57 46.70 -21.68
C GLU A 210 26.27 47.46 -20.54
N LYS A 211 25.92 47.18 -19.27
CA LYS A 211 26.55 47.79 -18.09
C LYS A 211 28.04 47.42 -17.96
N LEU A 212 28.42 46.20 -18.33
CA LEU A 212 29.80 45.74 -18.36
C LEU A 212 30.58 46.25 -19.58
N GLY A 213 29.92 46.97 -20.51
CA GLY A 213 30.57 47.56 -21.67
C GLY A 213 31.11 46.56 -22.70
N LEU A 214 30.71 45.29 -22.62
CA LEU A 214 31.24 44.22 -23.49
C LEU A 214 30.88 44.40 -24.98
N ALA A 215 29.89 45.24 -25.29
CA ALA A 215 29.53 45.59 -26.67
C ALA A 215 30.46 46.65 -27.30
N GLN A 216 31.26 47.36 -26.50
CA GLN A 216 32.20 48.36 -26.96
C GLN A 216 33.60 47.93 -26.52
N HIS A 217 34.34 47.26 -27.40
CA HIS A 217 35.75 46.96 -27.17
C HIS A 217 36.56 48.27 -27.10
N ARG A 218 36.56 48.91 -25.93
CA ARG A 218 37.64 49.81 -25.52
C ARG A 218 38.64 48.94 -24.79
N THR A 219 39.72 48.57 -25.47
CA THR A 219 40.93 48.08 -24.82
C THR A 219 41.51 49.23 -23.99
N VAL A 220 40.98 49.42 -22.78
CA VAL A 220 41.57 50.32 -21.81
C VAL A 220 42.84 49.65 -21.33
N THR A 221 43.97 50.34 -21.44
CA THR A 221 45.23 49.84 -20.89
C THR A 221 45.10 49.72 -19.36
N ILE A 222 45.77 48.76 -18.74
CA ILE A 222 45.69 48.52 -17.28
C ILE A 222 45.98 49.82 -16.49
N ALA A 223 46.86 50.68 -17.00
CA ALA A 223 47.16 51.99 -16.43
C ALA A 223 45.97 52.97 -16.47
N GLU A 224 45.23 53.05 -17.58
CA GLU A 224 44.03 53.89 -17.70
C GLU A 224 42.84 53.35 -16.89
N PHE A 225 42.74 52.02 -16.74
CA PHE A 225 41.70 51.38 -15.92
C PHE A 225 41.91 51.69 -14.43
N LEU A 226 43.16 51.61 -13.96
CA LEU A 226 43.53 51.98 -12.59
C LEU A 226 43.41 53.49 -12.32
N ALA A 227 43.59 54.33 -13.34
CA ALA A 227 43.39 55.77 -13.22
C ALA A 227 41.92 56.19 -13.19
N LYS A 228 41.02 55.47 -13.88
CA LYS A 228 39.57 55.73 -13.87
C LYS A 228 38.82 55.08 -12.71
N ASN A 229 39.29 53.94 -12.24
CA ASN A 229 38.78 53.26 -11.05
C ASN A 229 39.89 53.22 -10.01
N PRO A 230 40.17 54.34 -9.31
CA PRO A 230 41.02 54.27 -8.13
C PRO A 230 40.42 53.26 -7.16
N ASN A 231 41.29 52.39 -6.65
CA ASN A 231 40.95 51.25 -5.81
C ASN A 231 39.90 51.63 -4.74
N PRO A 232 38.70 51.01 -4.70
CA PRO A 232 37.70 51.27 -3.67
C PRO A 232 38.15 50.79 -2.27
N ALA A 233 39.34 50.19 -2.15
CA ALA A 233 39.99 49.92 -0.86
C ALA A 233 40.24 51.17 0.00
N ALA A 234 40.12 52.38 -0.56
CA ALA A 234 40.29 53.61 0.19
C ALA A 234 38.99 54.18 0.79
N VAL A 235 37.81 53.65 0.46
CA VAL A 235 36.56 54.35 0.84
C VAL A 235 35.89 53.79 2.10
N GLN A 236 35.82 52.49 2.37
CA GLN A 236 35.40 51.97 3.70
C GLN A 236 35.96 50.56 4.02
N PRO A 237 37.25 50.42 4.39
CA PRO A 237 37.81 49.14 4.85
C PRO A 237 37.16 48.62 6.14
N GLU A 238 36.65 49.51 7.00
CA GLU A 238 36.06 49.15 8.30
C GLU A 238 34.69 48.46 8.16
N ALA A 239 33.82 48.94 7.25
CA ALA A 239 32.47 48.39 7.07
C ALA A 239 32.46 46.96 6.48
N ASP A 240 33.41 46.66 5.59
CA ASP A 240 33.57 45.30 5.03
C ASP A 240 34.20 44.34 6.04
N GLU A 241 35.06 44.82 6.94
CA GLU A 241 35.64 44.01 8.02
C GLU A 241 34.61 43.66 9.10
N ASP A 242 33.79 44.63 9.52
CA ASP A 242 32.71 44.40 10.48
C ASP A 242 31.71 43.36 9.96
N LEU A 243 31.37 43.44 8.66
CA LEU A 243 30.46 42.49 8.03
C LEU A 243 31.06 41.08 7.88
N MET A 244 32.38 40.96 7.72
CA MET A 244 33.08 39.67 7.72
C MET A 244 33.23 39.09 9.13
N ALA A 245 33.43 39.94 10.13
CA ALA A 245 33.44 39.56 11.54
C ALA A 245 32.07 39.04 12.00
N GLU A 246 30.99 39.74 11.65
CA GLU A 246 29.61 39.29 11.93
C GLU A 246 29.29 37.94 11.26
N LYS A 247 29.76 37.74 10.01
CA LYS A 247 29.61 36.46 9.30
C LYS A 247 30.36 35.34 10.02
N LEU A 248 31.59 35.60 10.46
CA LEU A 248 32.38 34.63 11.21
C LEU A 248 31.69 34.28 12.53
N ASP A 249 31.21 35.27 13.29
CA ASP A 249 30.49 35.05 14.54
C ASP A 249 29.21 34.24 14.33
N ALA A 250 28.45 34.52 13.27
CA ALA A 250 27.29 33.74 12.90
C ALA A 250 27.64 32.28 12.54
N LEU A 251 28.79 32.04 11.91
CA LEU A 251 29.27 30.69 11.59
C LEU A 251 29.75 29.96 12.84
N LEU A 252 30.50 30.63 13.72
CA LEU A 252 30.97 30.08 15.00
C LEU A 252 29.80 29.75 15.94
N ALA A 253 28.76 30.59 15.97
CA ALA A 253 27.53 30.32 16.71
C ALA A 253 26.81 29.07 16.16
N LYS A 254 26.69 28.93 14.84
CA LYS A 254 26.09 27.74 14.20
C LYS A 254 26.89 26.46 14.46
N ILE A 255 28.22 26.53 14.45
CA ILE A 255 29.10 25.41 14.79
C ILE A 255 28.95 25.04 16.28
N GLY A 256 28.82 26.04 17.16
CA GLY A 256 28.58 25.83 18.59
C GLY A 256 27.28 25.08 18.89
N VAL A 257 26.24 25.27 18.08
CA VAL A 257 24.96 24.53 18.20
C VAL A 257 25.07 23.07 17.76
N LEU A 258 25.87 22.77 16.72
CA LEU A 258 25.97 21.43 16.10
C LEU A 258 27.01 20.49 16.74
N GLN A 259 27.82 21.00 17.67
CA GLN A 259 28.86 20.35 18.51
C GLN A 259 30.22 19.96 17.88
N ASP A 260 31.30 20.38 18.58
CA ASP A 260 32.45 19.62 19.11
C ASP A 260 33.37 20.61 19.88
N THR A 261 33.52 20.48 21.20
CA THR A 261 34.14 21.50 22.08
C THR A 261 35.61 21.78 21.76
N ALA A 262 36.34 20.80 21.24
CA ALA A 262 37.78 20.93 20.99
C ALA A 262 38.08 21.72 19.70
N GLY A 263 37.38 21.39 18.60
CA GLY A 263 37.57 22.08 17.32
C GLY A 263 36.97 23.48 17.31
N TRP A 264 35.85 23.67 18.00
CA TRP A 264 35.24 25.00 18.16
C TRP A 264 36.12 25.93 19.02
N ALA A 265 36.70 25.43 20.11
CA ALA A 265 37.61 26.22 20.94
C ALA A 265 38.89 26.62 20.19
N ASP A 266 39.40 25.78 19.27
CA ASP A 266 40.54 26.15 18.44
C ASP A 266 40.20 27.25 17.43
N LEU A 267 39.05 27.14 16.75
CA LEU A 267 38.58 28.17 15.81
C LEU A 267 38.29 29.50 16.52
N MET A 268 37.72 29.47 17.73
CA MET A 268 37.55 30.69 18.53
C MET A 268 38.87 31.33 18.92
N ARG A 269 39.84 30.55 19.43
CA ARG A 269 41.17 31.09 19.76
C ARG A 269 41.84 31.72 18.55
N ARG A 270 41.70 31.12 17.37
CA ARG A 270 42.21 31.70 16.11
C ARG A 270 41.45 32.97 15.72
N ALA A 271 40.13 33.02 15.89
CA ALA A 271 39.35 34.23 15.66
C ALA A 271 39.80 35.40 16.57
N ASP A 272 40.07 35.12 17.85
CA ASP A 272 40.56 36.12 18.80
C ASP A 272 41.98 36.61 18.46
N LEU A 273 42.86 35.72 17.97
CA LEU A 273 44.18 36.11 17.47
C LEU A 273 44.10 36.99 16.22
N VAL A 274 43.17 36.70 15.30
CA VAL A 274 42.95 37.50 14.09
C VAL A 274 42.36 38.88 14.43
N ARG A 275 41.51 38.97 15.47
CA ARG A 275 41.00 40.24 16.00
C ARG A 275 42.08 41.14 16.59
N ALA A 276 43.12 40.54 17.19
CA ALA A 276 44.23 41.27 17.82
C ALA A 276 45.31 41.74 16.83
N GLU A 277 45.24 41.40 15.53
CA GLU A 277 46.24 41.80 14.54
C GLU A 277 46.07 43.27 14.12
N GLU A 278 47.15 44.04 14.19
CA GLU A 278 47.17 45.49 13.92
C GLU A 278 47.20 45.83 12.40
N GLU A 279 47.78 44.95 11.58
CA GLU A 279 47.87 45.12 10.13
C GLU A 279 46.54 44.78 9.41
N VAL A 280 45.77 45.83 9.08
CA VAL A 280 44.47 45.78 8.37
C VAL A 280 44.46 44.84 7.14
N PRO A 281 45.38 44.94 6.16
CA PRO A 281 45.35 44.06 4.97
C PRO A 281 45.63 42.58 5.31
N ARG A 282 46.46 42.31 6.32
CA ARG A 282 46.78 40.95 6.76
C ARG A 282 45.62 40.34 7.54
N ARG A 283 44.97 41.12 8.39
CA ARG A 283 43.78 40.74 9.16
C ARG A 283 42.64 40.30 8.23
N ARG A 284 42.38 41.05 7.15
CA ARG A 284 41.36 40.69 6.15
C ARG A 284 41.61 39.33 5.50
N SER A 285 42.83 39.04 5.05
CA SER A 285 43.14 37.75 4.43
C SER A 285 43.02 36.58 5.41
N LEU A 286 43.37 36.79 6.69
CA LEU A 286 43.20 35.80 7.74
C LEU A 286 41.72 35.54 8.05
N TYR A 287 40.88 36.58 8.05
CA TYR A 287 39.42 36.43 8.18
C TYR A 287 38.83 35.63 7.03
N GLU A 288 39.20 35.92 5.78
CA GLU A 288 38.71 35.18 4.61
C GLU A 288 39.10 33.70 4.68
N GLY A 289 40.34 33.39 5.10
CA GLY A 289 40.79 32.02 5.33
C GLY A 289 39.99 31.30 6.43
N LEU A 290 39.74 31.98 7.55
CA LEU A 290 39.01 31.43 8.69
C LEU A 290 37.52 31.22 8.39
N VAL A 291 36.90 32.11 7.61
CA VAL A 291 35.52 31.95 7.13
C VAL A 291 35.39 30.72 6.23
N LEU A 292 36.36 30.47 5.35
CA LEU A 292 36.38 29.27 4.51
C LEU A 292 36.56 27.98 5.33
N GLU A 293 37.48 27.98 6.31
CA GLU A 293 37.70 26.86 7.23
C GLU A 293 36.43 26.56 8.07
N ALA A 294 35.83 27.59 8.66
CA ALA A 294 34.59 27.48 9.42
C ALA A 294 33.41 26.98 8.55
N SER A 295 33.29 27.49 7.32
CA SER A 295 32.25 27.05 6.38
C SER A 295 32.41 25.58 5.97
N ARG A 296 33.65 25.15 5.70
CA ARG A 296 33.96 23.74 5.40
C ARG A 296 33.62 22.84 6.59
N ARG A 297 34.01 23.24 7.79
CA ARG A 297 33.75 22.48 9.02
C ARG A 297 32.25 22.36 9.30
N LEU A 298 31.50 23.45 9.13
CA LEU A 298 30.04 23.45 9.25
C LEU A 298 29.38 22.48 8.26
N LYS A 299 29.89 22.41 7.02
CA LYS A 299 29.40 21.47 6.01
C LYS A 299 29.67 20.01 6.41
N GLU A 300 30.86 19.72 6.93
CA GLU A 300 31.22 18.38 7.43
C GLU A 300 30.32 17.96 8.60
N LEU A 301 30.10 18.85 9.58
CA LEU A 301 29.22 18.59 10.73
C LEU A 301 27.77 18.33 10.31
N ARG A 302 27.23 19.16 9.40
CA ARG A 302 25.89 18.94 8.85
C ARG A 302 25.78 17.62 8.10
N ALA A 303 26.81 17.22 7.37
CA ALA A 303 26.82 15.93 6.69
C ALA A 303 26.80 14.77 7.69
N VAL A 304 27.51 14.88 8.81
CA VAL A 304 27.48 13.88 9.90
C VAL A 304 26.11 13.85 10.59
N GLU A 305 25.51 15.00 10.87
CA GLU A 305 24.17 15.09 11.47
C GLU A 305 23.10 14.48 10.55
N GLN A 306 23.10 14.84 9.27
CA GLN A 306 22.21 14.24 8.26
C GLN A 306 22.43 12.74 8.13
N TRP A 307 23.68 12.29 8.22
CA TRP A 307 24.02 10.88 8.21
C TRP A 307 23.48 10.15 9.46
N LEU A 308 23.63 10.74 10.66
CA LEU A 308 23.09 10.19 11.90
C LEU A 308 21.56 10.08 11.85
N LEU A 309 20.88 11.11 11.34
CA LEU A 309 19.43 11.06 11.10
C LEU A 309 19.06 9.93 10.14
N GLY A 310 19.84 9.73 9.08
CA GLY A 310 19.63 8.61 8.14
C GLY A 310 19.87 7.24 8.78
N VAL A 311 20.80 7.11 9.72
CA VAL A 311 20.98 5.87 10.50
C VAL A 311 19.81 5.66 11.47
N ASP A 312 19.33 6.71 12.12
CA ASP A 312 18.19 6.64 13.04
C ASP A 312 16.89 6.27 12.32
N GLU A 313 16.69 6.76 11.09
CA GLU A 313 15.59 6.35 10.21
C GLU A 313 15.65 4.84 9.91
N LEU A 314 16.83 4.31 9.56
CA LEU A 314 17.01 2.87 9.31
C LEU A 314 16.78 2.02 10.56
N LEU A 315 17.17 2.52 11.74
CA LEU A 315 16.89 1.86 13.01
C LEU A 315 15.38 1.86 13.33
N ALA A 316 14.67 2.94 13.00
CA ALA A 316 13.22 3.03 13.16
C ALA A 316 12.48 2.08 12.19
N ASP A 317 12.91 2.01 10.93
CA ASP A 317 12.36 1.09 9.93
C ASP A 317 12.52 -0.38 10.32
N ALA A 318 13.56 -0.70 11.10
CA ALA A 318 13.80 -2.05 11.61
C ALA A 318 12.93 -2.43 12.83
N ALA A 319 12.33 -1.46 13.53
CA ALA A 319 11.59 -1.69 14.78
C ALA A 319 10.44 -2.71 14.68
N PRO A 320 9.63 -2.78 13.60
CA PRO A 320 8.56 -3.76 13.46
C PRO A 320 9.05 -5.22 13.40
N PHE A 321 10.35 -5.44 13.16
CA PHE A 321 10.96 -6.76 12.99
C PHE A 321 11.85 -7.15 14.18
N ALA A 322 11.68 -6.51 15.34
CA ALA A 322 12.45 -6.82 16.54
C ALA A 322 12.34 -8.30 16.94
N GLY A 323 13.45 -8.92 17.34
CA GLY A 323 13.52 -10.34 17.72
C GLY A 323 13.75 -11.30 16.53
N THR A 324 14.08 -10.78 15.35
CA THR A 324 14.33 -11.58 14.13
C THR A 324 15.77 -11.45 13.63
N ALA A 325 16.10 -12.05 12.48
CA ALA A 325 17.43 -11.91 11.86
C ALA A 325 17.83 -10.45 11.55
N VAL A 326 16.86 -9.52 11.56
CA VAL A 326 17.09 -8.08 11.43
C VAL A 326 17.90 -7.51 12.60
N ASP A 327 17.84 -8.10 13.79
CA ASP A 327 18.53 -7.59 14.98
C ASP A 327 20.06 -7.57 14.85
N ALA A 328 20.63 -8.50 14.07
CA ALA A 328 22.07 -8.52 13.79
C ALA A 328 22.50 -7.26 13.02
N ILE A 329 21.71 -6.85 12.02
CA ILE A 329 21.96 -5.64 11.23
C ILE A 329 21.75 -4.39 12.09
N VAL A 330 20.73 -4.39 12.94
CA VAL A 330 20.46 -3.30 13.89
C VAL A 330 21.63 -3.12 14.87
N ALA A 331 22.23 -4.22 15.37
CA ALA A 331 23.41 -4.15 16.22
C ALA A 331 24.61 -3.53 15.49
N GLU A 332 24.88 -3.96 14.26
CA GLU A 332 25.93 -3.39 13.41
C GLU A 332 25.69 -1.89 13.13
N LEU A 333 24.45 -1.47 12.86
CA LEU A 333 24.07 -0.07 12.66
C LEU A 333 24.25 0.78 13.93
N ARG A 334 23.98 0.22 15.12
CA ARG A 334 24.22 0.91 16.40
C ARG A 334 25.71 1.12 16.66
N GLU A 335 26.55 0.15 16.32
CA GLU A 335 28.01 0.30 16.41
C GLU A 335 28.54 1.35 15.43
N LEU A 336 28.01 1.38 14.20
CA LEU A 336 28.32 2.43 13.24
C LEU A 336 27.94 3.82 13.76
N ARG A 337 26.72 3.95 14.31
CA ARG A 337 26.26 5.21 14.94
C ARG A 337 27.21 5.67 16.04
N ARG A 338 27.68 4.76 16.90
CA ARG A 338 28.66 5.08 17.98
C ARG A 338 30.02 5.49 17.44
N ALA A 339 30.46 4.88 16.34
CA ALA A 339 31.72 5.23 15.70
C ALA A 339 31.72 6.63 15.05
N GLY A 340 30.54 7.22 14.79
CA GLY A 340 30.39 8.61 14.34
C GLY A 340 31.02 8.92 12.98
N ARG A 341 31.32 7.91 12.16
CA ARG A 341 31.96 8.06 10.86
C ARG A 341 30.91 8.01 9.75
N ALA A 342 30.83 9.07 8.96
CA ALA A 342 29.98 9.11 7.78
C ALA A 342 30.44 8.05 6.77
N VAL A 343 29.61 7.03 6.57
CA VAL A 343 29.79 5.94 5.61
C VAL A 343 28.56 5.90 4.71
N ASP A 344 28.72 5.44 3.48
CA ASP A 344 27.57 5.23 2.58
C ASP A 344 26.54 4.28 3.20
N LEU A 345 25.30 4.76 3.32
CA LEU A 345 24.18 4.02 3.89
C LEU A 345 23.46 3.15 2.84
N ALA A 346 23.68 3.37 1.55
CA ALA A 346 23.05 2.60 0.47
C ALA A 346 23.18 1.05 0.63
N PRO A 347 24.36 0.47 0.91
CA PRO A 347 24.47 -0.98 1.11
C PRO A 347 23.70 -1.47 2.34
N TRP A 348 23.63 -0.66 3.40
CA TRP A 348 22.87 -0.98 4.61
C TRP A 348 21.37 -0.97 4.35
N ARG A 349 20.87 0.01 3.57
CA ARG A 349 19.47 0.04 3.14
C ARG A 349 19.10 -1.21 2.36
N ALA A 350 19.95 -1.61 1.40
CA ALA A 350 19.71 -2.80 0.58
C ALA A 350 19.68 -4.09 1.43
N ARG A 351 20.68 -4.29 2.30
CA ARG A 351 20.76 -5.47 3.18
C ARG A 351 19.59 -5.52 4.17
N LEU A 352 19.18 -4.39 4.72
CA LEU A 352 18.01 -4.30 5.60
C LEU A 352 16.72 -4.65 4.84
N ALA A 353 16.52 -4.09 3.65
CA ALA A 353 15.34 -4.35 2.84
C ALA A 353 15.22 -5.84 2.43
N GLU A 354 16.33 -6.46 2.02
CA GLU A 354 16.38 -7.89 1.70
C GLU A 354 16.03 -8.77 2.91
N THR A 355 16.64 -8.48 4.06
CA THR A 355 16.39 -9.24 5.30
C THR A 355 14.94 -9.06 5.75
N GLN A 356 14.41 -7.85 5.73
CA GLN A 356 13.01 -7.58 6.05
C GLN A 356 12.05 -8.28 5.07
N ALA A 357 12.36 -8.34 3.77
CA ALA A 357 11.54 -9.07 2.81
C ALA A 357 11.50 -10.57 3.14
N SER A 358 12.65 -11.16 3.47
CA SER A 358 12.74 -12.57 3.87
C SER A 358 11.94 -12.87 5.14
N GLU A 359 11.98 -11.96 6.12
CA GLU A 359 11.25 -12.09 7.38
C GLU A 359 9.75 -11.88 7.21
N ARG A 360 9.32 -10.94 6.34
CA ARG A 360 7.91 -10.80 5.94
C ARG A 360 7.38 -12.09 5.35
N THR A 361 8.10 -12.67 4.39
CA THR A 361 7.71 -13.95 3.79
C THR A 361 7.66 -15.07 4.84
N ARG A 362 8.61 -15.12 5.79
CA ARG A 362 8.59 -16.10 6.88
C ARG A 362 7.35 -15.94 7.77
N MET A 363 7.03 -14.72 8.19
CA MET A 363 5.86 -14.42 9.02
C MET A 363 4.55 -14.69 8.30
N GLU A 364 4.45 -14.36 7.01
CA GLU A 364 3.27 -14.68 6.20
C GLU A 364 3.07 -16.20 6.06
N ARG A 365 4.16 -16.95 5.84
CA ARG A 365 4.11 -18.41 5.79
C ARG A 365 3.62 -18.98 7.12
N GLU A 366 4.16 -18.51 8.24
CA GLU A 366 3.73 -18.98 9.56
C GLU A 366 2.27 -18.62 9.86
N ARG A 367 1.83 -17.41 9.48
CA ARG A 367 0.42 -17.00 9.59
C ARG A 367 -0.51 -17.89 8.76
N LYS A 368 -0.14 -18.20 7.51
CA LYS A 368 -0.90 -19.11 6.64
C LYS A 368 -0.96 -20.50 7.23
N ARG A 369 0.18 -21.01 7.72
CA ARG A 369 0.28 -22.32 8.39
C ARG A 369 -0.67 -22.39 9.58
N GLN A 370 -0.60 -21.40 10.47
CA GLN A 370 -1.43 -21.36 11.66
C GLN A 370 -2.92 -21.30 11.30
N ALA A 371 -3.29 -20.51 10.30
CA ALA A 371 -4.67 -20.44 9.83
C ALA A 371 -5.20 -21.78 9.28
N VAL A 372 -4.37 -22.53 8.55
CA VAL A 372 -4.73 -23.87 8.06
C VAL A 372 -4.88 -24.86 9.21
N LEU A 373 -3.92 -24.90 10.14
CA LEU A 373 -3.96 -25.81 11.29
C LEU A 373 -5.15 -25.54 12.21
N GLU A 374 -5.43 -24.27 12.50
CA GLU A 374 -6.59 -23.88 13.31
C GLU A 374 -7.91 -24.24 12.62
N SER A 375 -8.03 -23.99 11.31
CA SER A 375 -9.25 -24.30 10.55
C SER A 375 -9.52 -25.82 10.51
N LEU A 376 -8.47 -26.63 10.42
CA LEU A 376 -8.55 -28.10 10.48
C LEU A 376 -8.90 -28.60 11.88
N ALA A 377 -8.31 -28.02 12.93
CA ALA A 377 -8.63 -28.34 14.32
C ALA A 377 -10.12 -28.05 14.63
N GLU A 378 -10.65 -26.92 14.15
CA GLU A 378 -12.07 -26.61 14.28
C GLU A 378 -13.01 -27.56 13.50
N LEU A 379 -12.50 -28.28 12.49
CA LEU A 379 -13.25 -29.32 11.77
C LEU A 379 -13.16 -30.69 12.47
N GLY A 380 -12.47 -30.77 13.60
CA GLY A 380 -12.30 -31.98 14.39
C GLY A 380 -11.18 -32.89 13.88
N TYR A 381 -10.28 -32.39 13.04
CA TYR A 381 -9.06 -33.11 12.66
C TYR A 381 -7.94 -32.78 13.63
N GLU A 382 -7.38 -33.79 14.27
CA GLU A 382 -6.24 -33.65 15.17
C GLU A 382 -4.92 -33.89 14.42
N ALA A 383 -4.00 -32.99 14.71
CA ALA A 383 -2.61 -33.04 14.32
C ALA A 383 -1.84 -33.92 15.31
N HIS A 384 -1.43 -35.15 14.95
CA HIS A 384 -0.58 -35.94 15.84
C HIS A 384 0.79 -35.28 16.04
N GLU A 385 1.24 -35.22 17.30
CA GLU A 385 2.49 -34.58 17.76
C GLU A 385 3.75 -35.25 17.18
N GLY A 386 4.08 -34.85 15.95
CA GLY A 386 5.43 -34.68 15.40
C GLY A 386 5.53 -33.39 14.57
N MET A 387 4.49 -32.55 14.66
CA MET A 387 4.09 -31.56 13.65
C MET A 387 4.60 -30.14 13.85
N GLY A 388 5.26 -29.83 14.97
CA GLY A 388 6.02 -28.58 15.09
C GLY A 388 7.15 -28.53 14.03
N THR A 389 7.82 -29.67 13.83
CA THR A 389 9.03 -29.82 13.01
C THR A 389 8.80 -30.53 11.67
N ALA A 390 7.77 -31.36 11.50
CA ALA A 390 7.57 -32.15 10.28
C ALA A 390 7.23 -31.33 9.01
N LEU A 391 6.60 -30.16 9.14
CA LEU A 391 6.34 -29.29 7.98
C LEU A 391 7.62 -28.60 7.45
N VAL A 392 8.68 -28.53 8.28
CA VAL A 392 9.89 -27.74 7.97
C VAL A 392 10.79 -28.43 6.94
N GLN A 393 10.72 -29.76 6.79
CA GLN A 393 11.66 -30.50 5.93
C GLN A 393 11.04 -31.21 4.72
N ALA A 394 9.75 -31.60 4.73
CA ALA A 394 9.20 -32.45 3.66
C ALA A 394 7.83 -32.06 3.13
N GLY A 395 7.21 -30.98 3.64
CA GLY A 395 5.93 -30.47 3.11
C GLY A 395 4.77 -31.47 3.18
N LYS A 396 4.84 -32.50 4.04
CA LYS A 396 3.84 -33.57 4.14
C LYS A 396 3.30 -33.66 5.56
N LEU A 397 1.99 -33.71 5.67
CA LEU A 397 1.23 -33.69 6.90
C LEU A 397 0.15 -34.77 6.82
N VAL A 398 0.01 -35.62 7.84
CA VAL A 398 -1.09 -36.60 7.92
C VAL A 398 -1.98 -36.27 9.11
N LEU A 399 -3.27 -36.11 8.86
CA LEU A 399 -4.29 -35.73 9.84
C LEU A 399 -5.27 -36.87 10.07
N ARG A 400 -5.74 -37.01 11.31
CA ARG A 400 -6.73 -38.02 11.68
C ARG A 400 -7.85 -37.41 12.48
N LYS A 401 -9.03 -38.02 12.39
CA LYS A 401 -10.16 -37.67 13.24
C LYS A 401 -10.11 -38.53 14.51
N PRO A 402 -10.42 -37.98 15.70
CA PRO A 402 -10.51 -38.77 16.93
C PRO A 402 -11.50 -39.92 16.77
N GLY A 403 -11.06 -41.15 17.03
CA GLY A 403 -11.87 -42.37 16.90
C GLY A 403 -11.77 -43.08 15.53
N GLU A 404 -11.04 -42.51 14.57
CA GLU A 404 -10.84 -43.09 13.23
C GLU A 404 -9.41 -43.67 13.11
N THR A 405 -9.28 -44.99 13.23
CA THR A 405 -7.96 -45.68 13.19
C THR A 405 -7.50 -46.03 11.78
N ASP A 406 -8.45 -46.27 10.89
CA ASP A 406 -8.21 -46.94 9.61
C ASP A 406 -8.01 -45.95 8.45
N TYR A 407 -8.38 -44.68 8.66
CA TYR A 407 -8.31 -43.63 7.64
C TYR A 407 -7.60 -42.38 8.15
N ALA A 408 -6.88 -41.72 7.26
CA ALA A 408 -6.28 -40.42 7.50
C ALA A 408 -6.31 -39.57 6.24
N VAL A 409 -6.07 -38.27 6.40
CA VAL A 409 -5.94 -37.33 5.29
C VAL A 409 -4.52 -36.86 5.22
N GLU A 410 -3.88 -37.09 4.09
CA GLU A 410 -2.57 -36.55 3.79
C GLU A 410 -2.69 -35.20 3.10
N ILE A 411 -2.03 -34.19 3.67
CA ILE A 411 -1.86 -32.86 3.14
C ILE A 411 -0.40 -32.69 2.71
N VAL A 412 -0.19 -32.42 1.42
CA VAL A 412 1.11 -32.07 0.86
C VAL A 412 1.09 -30.61 0.46
N THR A 413 2.14 -29.86 0.81
CA THR A 413 2.26 -28.45 0.50
C THR A 413 3.66 -28.10 0.00
N ASN A 414 3.73 -27.06 -0.83
CA ASN A 414 5.00 -26.52 -1.29
C ASN A 414 5.61 -25.56 -0.23
N ARG A 415 6.87 -25.16 -0.45
CA ARG A 415 7.63 -24.32 0.50
C ARG A 415 6.95 -22.97 0.83
N ASP A 416 6.11 -22.46 -0.07
CA ASP A 416 5.44 -21.17 0.07
C ASP A 416 3.98 -21.27 0.54
N LEU A 417 3.48 -22.48 0.83
CA LEU A 417 2.07 -22.75 1.15
C LEU A 417 1.10 -22.20 0.08
N SER A 418 1.56 -22.04 -1.16
CA SER A 418 0.76 -21.55 -2.28
C SER A 418 0.03 -22.67 -3.01
N MET A 419 0.42 -23.92 -2.78
CA MET A 419 -0.28 -25.11 -3.25
C MET A 419 -0.45 -26.09 -2.10
N LEU A 420 -1.66 -26.62 -1.99
CA LEU A 420 -2.05 -27.58 -0.97
C LEU A 420 -2.78 -28.72 -1.69
N GLN A 421 -2.20 -29.91 -1.64
CA GLN A 421 -2.76 -31.14 -2.19
C GLN A 421 -3.25 -31.97 -1.02
N THR A 422 -4.47 -32.49 -1.11
CA THR A 422 -5.06 -33.31 -0.06
C THR A 422 -5.52 -34.65 -0.63
N GLU A 423 -5.20 -35.73 0.05
CA GLU A 423 -5.52 -37.10 -0.37
C GLU A 423 -5.96 -37.92 0.84
N VAL A 424 -7.04 -38.68 0.70
CA VAL A 424 -7.43 -39.66 1.74
C VAL A 424 -6.52 -40.88 1.60
N ILE A 425 -6.02 -41.38 2.72
CA ILE A 425 -5.21 -42.60 2.81
C ILE A 425 -5.86 -43.59 3.77
N ARG A 426 -5.72 -44.88 3.46
CA ARG A 426 -6.18 -45.98 4.30
C ARG A 426 -4.99 -46.71 4.90
N TYR A 427 -5.08 -47.09 6.18
CA TYR A 427 -4.11 -47.98 6.80
C TYR A 427 -4.55 -49.43 6.63
N GLY A 428 -3.66 -50.26 6.10
CA GLY A 428 -3.95 -51.68 5.86
C GLY A 428 -2.75 -52.45 5.32
N ASP A 429 -2.82 -53.78 5.43
CA ASP A 429 -1.71 -54.68 5.08
C ASP A 429 -1.73 -55.12 3.61
N ALA A 430 -2.89 -54.99 2.93
CA ALA A 430 -3.09 -55.38 1.54
C ALA A 430 -3.53 -54.18 0.67
N GLU A 431 -2.89 -54.02 -0.49
CA GLU A 431 -3.25 -53.00 -1.49
C GLU A 431 -4.58 -53.29 -2.20
N ALA A 432 -5.00 -54.56 -2.23
CA ALA A 432 -6.26 -54.97 -2.84
C ALA A 432 -7.44 -54.72 -1.88
N ALA A 433 -8.26 -53.72 -2.20
CA ALA A 433 -9.50 -53.45 -1.47
C ALA A 433 -10.60 -54.45 -1.83
N THR A 434 -11.17 -55.11 -0.83
CA THR A 434 -12.43 -55.85 -0.88
C THR A 434 -13.59 -54.91 -1.27
N GLU A 435 -14.71 -55.48 -1.73
CA GLU A 435 -15.89 -54.69 -2.11
C GLU A 435 -16.43 -53.82 -0.96
N GLN A 436 -16.36 -54.32 0.28
CA GLN A 436 -16.72 -53.57 1.48
C GLN A 436 -15.74 -52.44 1.79
N GLU A 437 -14.42 -52.65 1.58
CA GLU A 437 -13.42 -51.59 1.74
C GLU A 437 -13.58 -50.50 0.68
N ARG A 438 -13.92 -50.84 -0.57
CA ARG A 438 -14.19 -49.85 -1.61
C ARG A 438 -15.38 -48.95 -1.29
N LEU A 439 -16.44 -49.51 -0.69
CA LEU A 439 -17.60 -48.75 -0.25
C LEU A 439 -17.22 -47.77 0.87
N ARG A 440 -16.43 -48.22 1.86
CA ARG A 440 -15.92 -47.37 2.95
C ARG A 440 -14.97 -46.30 2.43
N ASP A 441 -14.05 -46.65 1.53
CA ASP A 441 -13.14 -45.71 0.88
C ASP A 441 -13.92 -44.57 0.21
N HIS A 442 -14.97 -44.90 -0.53
CA HIS A 442 -15.86 -43.92 -1.14
C HIS A 442 -16.56 -43.02 -0.09
N GLU A 443 -17.12 -43.59 0.97
CA GLU A 443 -17.75 -42.82 2.05
C GLU A 443 -16.76 -41.84 2.73
N HIS A 444 -15.53 -42.27 2.97
CA HIS A 444 -14.49 -41.42 3.57
C HIS A 444 -14.02 -40.32 2.61
N GLU A 445 -13.92 -40.60 1.32
CA GLU A 445 -13.65 -39.56 0.31
C GLU A 445 -14.79 -38.54 0.21
N VAL A 446 -16.06 -38.97 0.23
CA VAL A 446 -17.21 -38.05 0.25
C VAL A 446 -17.21 -37.17 1.50
N LYS A 447 -16.95 -37.76 2.68
CA LYS A 447 -16.79 -37.02 3.94
C LYS A 447 -15.65 -36.02 3.85
N TRP A 448 -14.51 -36.40 3.26
CA TRP A 448 -13.39 -35.49 3.07
C TRP A 448 -13.71 -34.34 2.09
N CYS A 449 -14.35 -34.61 0.94
CA CYS A 449 -14.75 -33.56 0.01
C CYS A 449 -15.61 -32.49 0.67
N SER A 450 -16.61 -32.89 1.47
CA SER A 450 -17.45 -31.94 2.22
C SER A 450 -16.66 -31.16 3.29
N ALA A 451 -15.76 -31.83 4.01
CA ALA A 451 -14.89 -31.17 4.99
C ALA A 451 -13.89 -30.20 4.32
N HIS A 452 -13.40 -30.53 3.12
CA HIS A 452 -12.51 -29.69 2.33
C HIS A 452 -13.20 -28.42 1.84
N ASP A 453 -14.47 -28.50 1.44
CA ASP A 453 -15.25 -27.29 1.10
C ASP A 453 -15.49 -26.42 2.34
N ALA A 454 -15.83 -27.02 3.49
CA ALA A 454 -15.94 -26.29 4.75
C ALA A 454 -14.60 -25.65 5.20
N LEU A 455 -13.47 -26.30 4.94
CA LEU A 455 -12.13 -25.76 5.19
C LEU A 455 -11.89 -24.51 4.32
N ARG A 456 -12.25 -24.55 3.04
CA ARG A 456 -12.11 -23.41 2.12
C ARG A 456 -12.95 -22.21 2.57
N ASP A 457 -14.19 -22.44 3.00
CA ASP A 457 -15.06 -21.38 3.50
C ASP A 457 -14.47 -20.72 4.76
N LYS A 458 -13.89 -21.50 5.67
CA LYS A 458 -13.22 -20.98 6.87
C LYS A 458 -11.96 -20.18 6.54
N LEU A 459 -11.15 -20.66 5.59
CA LEU A 459 -9.98 -19.93 5.12
C LEU A 459 -10.38 -18.61 4.43
N ALA A 460 -11.46 -18.61 3.64
CA ALA A 460 -12.01 -17.40 3.03
C ALA A 460 -12.46 -16.37 4.07
N LYS A 461 -13.15 -16.80 5.14
CA LYS A 461 -13.52 -15.93 6.27
C LYS A 461 -12.31 -15.30 6.98
N ARG A 462 -11.15 -15.96 6.94
CA ARG A 462 -9.87 -15.48 7.49
C ARG A 462 -9.07 -14.63 6.48
N GLY A 463 -9.65 -14.31 5.32
CA GLY A 463 -9.05 -13.48 4.27
C GLY A 463 -8.06 -14.22 3.37
N LEU A 464 -8.04 -15.55 3.39
CA LEU A 464 -7.20 -16.38 2.53
C LEU A 464 -8.04 -16.89 1.34
N THR A 465 -7.71 -16.43 0.14
CA THR A 465 -8.37 -16.90 -1.10
C THR A 465 -7.72 -18.18 -1.61
N SER A 466 -8.52 -19.22 -1.84
CA SER A 466 -8.07 -20.49 -2.42
C SER A 466 -8.76 -20.78 -3.75
N SER A 467 -8.00 -21.15 -4.79
CA SER A 467 -8.54 -21.67 -6.06
C SER A 467 -8.23 -23.15 -6.19
N VAL A 468 -9.23 -23.93 -6.62
CA VAL A 468 -9.07 -25.38 -6.83
C VAL A 468 -8.49 -25.60 -8.22
N LYS A 469 -7.25 -26.09 -8.29
CA LYS A 469 -6.58 -26.42 -9.56
C LYS A 469 -7.01 -27.78 -10.12
N LEU A 470 -7.30 -28.73 -9.23
CA LEU A 470 -7.69 -30.08 -9.59
C LEU A 470 -8.65 -30.62 -8.53
N HIS A 471 -9.79 -31.13 -8.98
CA HIS A 471 -10.77 -31.80 -8.14
C HIS A 471 -11.05 -33.18 -8.75
N ILE A 472 -10.83 -34.24 -7.97
CA ILE A 472 -11.10 -35.62 -8.38
C ILE A 472 -12.31 -36.07 -7.57
N PRO A 473 -13.44 -36.46 -8.21
CA PRO A 473 -14.61 -36.95 -7.49
C PRO A 473 -14.30 -38.23 -6.69
N ALA A 474 -14.93 -38.37 -5.53
CA ALA A 474 -14.85 -39.57 -4.71
C ALA A 474 -15.17 -40.84 -5.52
N GLY A 475 -14.41 -41.91 -5.30
CA GLY A 475 -14.53 -43.21 -5.97
C GLY A 475 -13.87 -43.29 -7.36
N THR A 476 -13.31 -42.20 -7.89
CA THR A 476 -12.68 -42.20 -9.22
C THR A 476 -11.31 -42.87 -9.23
N LYS A 477 -10.55 -42.76 -8.14
CA LYS A 477 -9.25 -43.41 -7.95
C LYS A 477 -9.29 -44.28 -6.69
N PRO A 478 -8.65 -45.45 -6.69
CA PRO A 478 -8.53 -46.23 -5.46
C PRO A 478 -7.72 -45.46 -4.42
N VAL A 479 -8.21 -45.45 -3.18
CA VAL A 479 -7.54 -44.82 -2.03
C VAL A 479 -6.17 -45.47 -1.81
N ARG A 480 -5.14 -44.65 -1.57
CA ARG A 480 -3.80 -45.14 -1.35
C ARG A 480 -3.69 -45.84 0.01
N VAL A 481 -3.21 -47.09 0.00
CA VAL A 481 -2.98 -47.89 1.20
C VAL A 481 -1.58 -47.66 1.75
N VAL A 482 -1.46 -47.37 3.04
CA VAL A 482 -0.19 -47.22 3.75
C VAL A 482 -0.10 -48.31 4.81
N ARG A 483 0.99 -49.11 4.78
CA ARG A 483 1.21 -50.15 5.79
C ARG A 483 1.30 -49.55 7.19
N SER A 484 0.67 -50.22 8.15
CA SER A 484 0.47 -49.74 9.52
C SER A 484 1.72 -49.79 10.42
N ASP A 485 2.93 -49.98 9.87
CA ASP A 485 4.21 -50.12 10.60
C ASP A 485 4.74 -48.85 11.29
N LYS A 486 3.90 -47.82 11.48
CA LYS A 486 4.20 -46.65 12.31
C LYS A 486 3.06 -46.31 13.27
N ALA A 487 2.51 -47.32 13.95
CA ALA A 487 1.70 -47.10 15.13
C ALA A 487 2.58 -46.54 16.27
N ALA A 488 2.64 -45.22 16.41
CA ALA A 488 2.98 -44.61 17.70
C ALA A 488 1.91 -45.02 18.72
N PRO A 489 2.29 -45.36 19.97
CA PRO A 489 1.42 -46.06 20.89
C PRO A 489 0.24 -45.20 21.32
N ALA A 490 -0.97 -45.77 21.23
CA ALA A 490 -2.19 -45.18 21.75
C ALA A 490 -2.02 -44.82 23.23
N ALA A 491 -2.20 -43.53 23.56
CA ALA A 491 -2.19 -43.05 24.93
C ALA A 491 -3.37 -43.67 25.70
N ARG A 492 -3.07 -44.67 26.53
CA ARG A 492 -3.99 -45.17 27.55
C ARG A 492 -4.37 -44.01 28.49
N ALA A 493 -5.64 -43.65 28.50
CA ALA A 493 -6.24 -42.84 29.54
C ALA A 493 -5.90 -43.44 30.91
N LYS A 494 -5.13 -42.72 31.74
CA LYS A 494 -4.91 -43.10 33.14
C LYS A 494 -6.22 -42.92 33.89
N ALA A 495 -6.95 -44.01 34.07
CA ALA A 495 -7.98 -44.13 35.08
C ALA A 495 -7.35 -43.90 36.46
N LYS A 496 -7.94 -42.97 37.20
CA LYS A 496 -7.62 -42.60 38.57
C LYS A 496 -8.00 -43.76 39.51
N PRO A 497 -7.08 -44.42 40.24
CA PRO A 497 -7.48 -45.36 41.28
C PRO A 497 -7.56 -44.62 42.61
N GLY A 498 -8.79 -44.45 43.11
CA GLY A 498 -9.06 -44.16 44.51
C GLY A 498 -9.27 -45.46 45.28
N GLN A 499 -8.63 -45.54 46.46
CA GLN A 499 -9.02 -46.26 47.67
C GLN A 499 -9.26 -47.79 47.64
N MET A 500 -8.46 -48.53 48.41
CA MET A 500 -8.85 -49.24 49.65
C MET A 500 -7.66 -50.08 50.17
N LYS A 501 -7.20 -49.83 51.40
CA LYS A 501 -7.40 -50.65 52.63
C LYS A 501 -6.85 -52.09 52.58
N GLY A 502 -5.98 -52.40 53.55
CA GLY A 502 -6.08 -53.64 54.30
C GLY A 502 -4.78 -54.43 54.51
N ALA A 503 -4.41 -54.54 55.79
CA ALA A 503 -3.45 -55.44 56.44
C ALA A 503 -2.04 -54.85 56.68
#